data_AF-A0A949UNZ6-F1
#
_entry.id   AF-A0A949UNZ6-F1
#
_cell.length_a   1.000
_cell.length_b   1.000
_cell.length_c   1.000
_cell.angle_alpha   90.00
_cell.angle_beta   90.00
_cell.angle_gamma   90.00
#
_symmetry.space_group_name_H-M   'P 1'
#
loop_
_entity.id
_entity.type
_entity.pdbx_description
1 polymer ?
#
loop_
_entity_poly.entity_id
_entity_poly.type
_entity_poly.pdbx_seq_one_letter_code
_entity_poly.pdbx_strand_id
1 'polypeptide(L)'
;METIHHRVLRKDNQLLVITHLSQLLTYVTGFGGLIVPLILWLTSKDKVLGMDEHGKQIINFQLSLILLTILSIPAILLLGLGILALIVIGVMAFVMPIVNAVRASNNEAPSQIMTIQFIK
;
A
#
# COMPACT_ATOMS: atom_id res chain seq x y z
N MET A 1 32.37 26.03 9.62
CA MET A 1 32.31 24.61 9.22
C MET A 1 30.87 24.16 9.35
N GLU A 2 30.16 24.07 8.23
CA GLU A 2 28.81 23.50 8.19
C GLU A 2 28.95 21.99 8.39
N THR A 3 28.48 21.46 9.51
CA THR A 3 28.44 20.01 9.71
C THR A 3 27.30 19.45 8.87
N ILE A 4 27.63 18.90 7.70
CA ILE A 4 26.71 18.10 6.88
C ILE A 4 26.29 16.90 7.74
N HIS A 5 25.16 17.00 8.44
CA HIS A 5 24.55 15.88 9.14
C HIS A 5 23.97 14.93 8.09
N HIS A 6 24.74 13.91 7.70
CA HIS A 6 24.17 12.75 7.03
C HIS A 6 23.11 12.14 7.96
N ARG A 7 21.83 12.30 7.63
CA ARG A 7 20.76 11.55 8.31
C ARG A 7 20.93 10.08 7.96
N VAL A 8 21.56 9.34 8.85
CA VAL A 8 21.54 7.88 8.81
C VAL A 8 20.09 7.44 9.01
N LEU A 9 19.50 6.81 8.01
CA LEU A 9 18.16 6.24 8.10
C LEU A 9 18.19 5.09 9.12
N ARG A 10 17.21 5.05 10.03
CA ARG A 10 17.11 3.93 10.98
C ARG A 10 16.47 2.72 10.28
N LYS A 11 16.89 1.51 10.66
CA LYS A 11 16.20 0.29 10.27
C LYS A 11 15.01 0.07 11.22
N ASP A 12 13.82 -0.07 10.65
CA ASP A 12 12.58 -0.20 11.42
C ASP A 12 11.56 -1.05 10.64
N ASN A 13 11.84 -2.35 10.51
CA ASN A 13 10.98 -3.27 9.74
C ASN A 13 9.60 -3.39 10.37
N GLN A 14 9.48 -3.23 11.68
CA GLN A 14 8.19 -3.26 12.38
C GLN A 14 7.29 -2.11 11.90
N LEU A 15 7.85 -0.91 11.72
CA LEU A 15 7.08 0.19 11.14
C LEU A 15 6.65 -0.12 9.70
N LEU A 16 7.51 -0.72 8.87
CA LEU A 16 7.14 -1.14 7.51
C LEU A 16 5.99 -2.16 7.52
N VAL A 17 6.07 -3.17 8.38
CA VAL A 17 5.02 -4.19 8.61
C VAL A 17 3.71 -3.53 9.03
N ILE A 18 3.75 -2.64 10.02
CA ILE A 18 2.57 -1.91 10.51
C ILE A 18 1.96 -1.05 9.40
N THR A 19 2.78 -0.36 8.60
CA THR A 19 2.28 0.43 7.47
C THR A 19 1.51 -0.44 6.47
N HIS A 20 2.02 -1.63 6.11
CA HIS A 20 1.29 -2.57 5.25
C HIS A 20 0.00 -3.06 5.89
N LEU A 21 0.06 -3.53 7.15
CA LEU A 21 -1.12 -4.07 7.84
C LEU A 21 -2.19 -3.00 8.10
N SER A 22 -1.80 -1.73 8.23
CA SER A 22 -2.75 -0.61 8.41
C SER A 22 -3.70 -0.43 7.22
N GLN A 23 -3.37 -0.97 6.03
CA GLN A 23 -4.28 -1.03 4.89
C GLN A 23 -5.58 -1.80 5.22
N LEU A 24 -5.53 -2.77 6.14
CA LEU A 24 -6.70 -3.56 6.55
C LEU A 24 -7.72 -2.73 7.35
N LEU A 25 -7.37 -1.51 7.80
CA LEU A 25 -8.31 -0.60 8.45
C LEU A 25 -9.46 -0.18 7.52
N THR A 26 -9.33 -0.34 6.20
CA THR A 26 -10.45 -0.17 5.26
C THR A 26 -11.64 -1.05 5.62
N TYR A 27 -11.44 -2.26 6.14
CA TYR A 27 -12.55 -3.16 6.53
C TYR A 27 -13.31 -2.69 7.77
N VAL A 28 -12.70 -1.83 8.59
CA VAL A 28 -13.32 -1.28 9.81
C VAL A 28 -13.90 0.11 9.56
N THR A 29 -13.20 0.93 8.77
CA THR A 29 -13.48 2.37 8.64
C THR A 29 -13.96 2.78 7.25
N GLY A 30 -13.82 1.91 6.24
CA GLY A 30 -14.10 2.21 4.83
C GLY A 30 -13.02 2.99 4.09
N PHE A 31 -12.17 3.75 4.78
CA PHE A 31 -11.15 4.62 4.15
C PHE A 31 -9.77 4.58 4.83
N GLY A 32 -9.67 4.04 6.04
CA GLY A 32 -8.46 4.06 6.86
C GLY A 32 -7.27 3.37 6.20
N GLY A 33 -7.51 2.40 5.31
CA GLY A 33 -6.42 1.72 4.63
C GLY A 33 -5.71 2.52 3.55
N LEU A 34 -6.21 3.70 3.16
CA LEU A 34 -5.44 4.67 2.37
C LEU A 34 -4.83 5.75 3.27
N ILE A 35 -5.63 6.30 4.19
CA ILE A 35 -5.25 7.46 5.00
C ILE A 35 -4.13 7.13 5.99
N VAL A 36 -4.22 6.00 6.70
CA VAL A 36 -3.24 5.66 7.74
C VAL A 36 -1.86 5.37 7.14
N PRO A 37 -1.72 4.52 6.08
CA PRO A 37 -0.42 4.35 5.43
C PRO A 37 0.15 5.64 4.85
N LEU A 38 -0.69 6.54 4.30
CA LEU A 38 -0.25 7.82 3.77
C LEU A 38 0.39 8.69 4.85
N ILE A 39 -0.24 8.78 6.02
CA ILE A 39 0.32 9.51 7.17
C ILE A 39 1.64 8.87 7.62
N LEU A 40 1.67 7.54 7.78
CA LEU A 40 2.88 6.82 8.20
C LEU A 40 4.03 7.02 7.20
N TRP A 41 3.76 6.94 5.91
CA TRP A 41 4.74 7.17 4.86
C TRP A 41 5.26 8.61 4.89
N LEU A 42 4.38 9.62 4.80
CA LEU A 42 4.79 11.03 4.75
C LEU A 42 5.58 11.48 5.98
N THR A 43 5.26 10.93 7.16
CA THR A 43 5.94 11.28 8.41
C THR A 43 7.28 10.56 8.63
N SER A 44 7.51 9.46 7.91
CA SER A 44 8.63 8.53 8.18
C SER A 44 9.55 8.26 6.98
N LYS A 45 9.18 8.67 5.75
CA LYS A 45 9.92 8.38 4.51
C LYS A 45 11.40 8.82 4.55
N ASP A 46 11.70 9.93 5.20
CA ASP A 46 13.07 10.48 5.30
C ASP A 46 13.80 10.04 6.58
N LYS A 47 13.23 9.09 7.33
CA LYS A 47 13.72 8.63 8.64
C LYS A 47 13.98 7.12 8.69
N VAL A 48 13.22 6.33 7.95
CA VAL A 48 13.25 4.87 8.00
C VAL A 48 13.70 4.29 6.66
N LEU A 49 14.67 3.38 6.71
CA LEU A 49 15.17 2.67 5.53
C LEU A 49 14.05 1.85 4.90
N GLY A 50 13.86 1.99 3.58
CA GLY A 50 12.81 1.29 2.82
C GLY A 50 11.41 1.91 2.93
N MET A 51 11.18 2.86 3.84
CA MET A 51 9.85 3.45 4.03
C MET A 51 9.33 4.16 2.78
N ASP A 52 10.19 4.84 2.02
CA ASP A 52 9.75 5.52 0.81
C ASP A 52 9.27 4.53 -0.27
N GLU A 53 9.99 3.43 -0.46
CA GLU A 53 9.63 2.39 -1.43
C GLU A 53 8.32 1.69 -1.04
N HIS A 54 8.21 1.21 0.20
CA HIS A 54 7.00 0.56 0.69
C HIS A 54 5.80 1.52 0.71
N GLY A 55 6.00 2.75 1.18
CA GLY A 55 4.95 3.75 1.22
C GLY A 55 4.40 4.10 -0.16
N LYS A 56 5.27 4.38 -1.13
CA LYS A 56 4.84 4.62 -2.52
C LYS A 56 4.09 3.43 -3.10
N GLN A 57 4.57 2.21 -2.88
CA GLN A 57 3.89 1.00 -3.37
C GLN A 57 2.49 0.88 -2.76
N ILE A 58 2.34 1.10 -1.45
CA ILE A 58 1.03 1.06 -0.77
C ILE A 58 0.08 2.09 -1.36
N ILE A 59 0.52 3.35 -1.52
CA ILE A 59 -0.34 4.39 -2.08
C ILE A 59 -0.73 4.07 -3.52
N ASN A 60 0.23 3.63 -4.34
CA ASN A 60 -0.04 3.20 -5.71
C ASN A 60 -1.04 2.03 -5.76
N PHE A 61 -0.90 1.04 -4.89
CA PHE A 61 -1.81 -0.11 -4.80
C PHE A 61 -3.22 0.31 -4.38
N GLN A 62 -3.35 1.12 -3.33
CA GLN A 62 -4.65 1.62 -2.87
C GLN A 62 -5.37 2.44 -3.95
N LEU A 63 -4.63 3.31 -4.65
CA LEU A 63 -5.19 4.06 -5.79
C LEU A 63 -5.58 3.13 -6.95
N SER A 64 -4.80 2.06 -7.19
CA SER A 64 -5.13 1.05 -8.20
C SER A 64 -6.42 0.31 -7.85
N LEU A 65 -6.58 -0.12 -6.60
CA LEU A 65 -7.80 -0.78 -6.13
C LEU A 65 -9.02 0.14 -6.27
N ILE A 66 -8.90 1.42 -5.89
CA ILE A 66 -9.97 2.40 -6.04
C ILE A 66 -10.36 2.56 -7.52
N LEU A 67 -9.37 2.76 -8.40
CA LEU A 67 -9.61 2.89 -9.84
C LEU A 67 -10.27 1.64 -10.42
N LEU A 68 -9.74 0.45 -10.13
CA LEU A 68 -10.29 -0.81 -10.62
C LEU A 68 -11.71 -1.07 -10.08
N THR A 69 -11.99 -0.68 -8.84
CA THR A 69 -13.34 -0.76 -8.25
C THR A 69 -14.32 0.13 -9.01
N ILE A 70 -13.94 1.39 -9.26
CA ILE A 70 -14.76 2.35 -10.03
C ILE A 70 -15.04 1.82 -11.44
N LEU A 71 -14.02 1.27 -12.12
CA LEU A 71 -14.17 0.68 -13.46
C LEU A 71 -15.02 -0.60 -13.45
N SER A 72 -15.03 -1.34 -12.34
CA SER A 72 -15.80 -2.58 -12.21
C SER A 72 -17.30 -2.32 -12.12
N ILE A 73 -17.74 -1.18 -11.56
CA ILE A 73 -19.17 -0.83 -11.42
C ILE A 73 -19.91 -0.81 -12.78
N PRO A 74 -19.50 -0.04 -13.80
CA PRO A 74 -20.16 -0.09 -15.10
C PRO A 74 -19.95 -1.44 -15.80
N ALA A 75 -18.83 -2.13 -15.54
CA ALA A 75 -18.57 -3.46 -16.09
C ALA A 75 -19.53 -4.55 -15.53
N ILE A 76 -20.31 -4.27 -14.48
CA ILE A 76 -21.38 -5.18 -14.04
C ILE A 76 -22.42 -5.37 -15.16
N LEU A 77 -22.68 -4.33 -15.95
CA LEU A 77 -23.63 -4.40 -17.07
C LEU A 77 -23.13 -5.28 -18.22
N LEU A 78 -21.83 -5.61 -18.25
CA LEU A 78 -21.20 -6.51 -19.21
C LEU A 78 -21.33 -7.97 -18.75
N LEU A 79 -22.56 -8.49 -18.68
CA LEU A 79 -22.86 -9.88 -18.27
C LEU A 79 -22.34 -10.24 -16.87
N GLY A 80 -22.29 -9.28 -15.94
CA GLY A 80 -21.80 -9.52 -14.58
C GLY A 80 -20.28 -9.60 -14.44
N LEU A 81 -19.50 -9.28 -15.48
CA LEU A 81 -18.03 -9.30 -15.43
C LEU A 81 -17.47 -8.43 -14.30
N GLY A 82 -18.11 -7.29 -14.04
CA GLY A 82 -17.78 -6.40 -12.93
C GLY A 82 -17.85 -7.07 -11.56
N ILE A 83 -18.77 -8.02 -11.35
CA ILE A 83 -18.89 -8.75 -10.08
C ILE A 83 -17.67 -9.65 -9.86
N LEU A 84 -17.23 -10.37 -10.89
CA LEU A 84 -16.03 -11.19 -10.83
C LEU A 84 -14.79 -10.34 -10.54
N ALA A 85 -14.68 -9.17 -11.18
CA ALA A 85 -13.59 -8.23 -10.91
C ALA A 85 -13.61 -7.75 -9.45
N LEU A 86 -14.77 -7.37 -8.92
CA LEU A 86 -14.92 -6.93 -7.52
C LEU A 86 -14.53 -8.02 -6.51
N ILE A 87 -14.84 -9.29 -6.79
CA ILE A 87 -14.42 -10.42 -5.94
C ILE A 87 -12.89 -10.52 -5.91
N VAL A 88 -12.24 -10.50 -7.09
CA VAL A 88 -10.78 -10.56 -7.20
C VAL A 88 -10.13 -9.38 -6.50
N ILE A 89 -10.64 -8.17 -6.70
CA ILE A 89 -10.18 -6.94 -6.03
C ILE A 89 -10.30 -7.08 -4.52
N GLY A 90 -11.44 -7.56 -4.00
CA GLY A 90 -11.67 -7.76 -2.57
C GLY A 90 -10.69 -8.74 -1.93
N VAL A 91 -10.40 -9.86 -2.61
CA VAL A 91 -9.39 -10.84 -2.16
C VAL A 91 -8.00 -10.21 -2.15
N MET A 92 -7.63 -9.50 -3.22
CA MET A 92 -6.30 -8.88 -3.32
C MET A 92 -6.11 -7.75 -2.32
N ALA A 93 -7.15 -6.96 -2.06
CA ALA A 93 -7.16 -5.92 -1.03
C ALA A 93 -6.92 -6.47 0.38
N PHE A 94 -7.26 -7.74 0.64
CA PHE A 94 -6.98 -8.41 1.92
C PHE A 94 -5.61 -9.08 1.94
N VAL A 95 -5.28 -9.84 0.89
CA VAL A 95 -4.09 -10.70 0.83
C VAL A 95 -2.80 -9.88 0.67
N MET A 96 -2.80 -8.88 -0.20
CA MET A 96 -1.58 -8.13 -0.52
C MET A 96 -0.99 -7.37 0.67
N PRO A 97 -1.77 -6.69 1.53
CA PRO A 97 -1.26 -6.13 2.77
C PRO A 97 -0.52 -7.13 3.65
N ILE A 98 -1.04 -8.35 3.78
CA ILE A 98 -0.45 -9.41 4.60
C ILE A 98 0.85 -9.92 3.97
N VAL A 99 0.82 -10.24 2.67
CA VAL A 99 1.99 -10.71 1.92
C VAL A 99 3.11 -9.67 1.98
N ASN A 100 2.81 -8.40 1.72
CA ASN A 100 3.81 -7.34 1.74
C ASN A 100 4.31 -7.01 3.14
N ALA A 101 3.50 -7.21 4.19
CA ALA A 101 3.96 -7.16 5.57
C ALA A 101 4.99 -8.28 5.86
N VAL A 102 4.72 -9.52 5.46
CA VAL A 102 5.68 -10.63 5.62
C VAL A 102 6.99 -10.34 4.86
N ARG A 103 6.89 -9.85 3.62
CA ARG A 103 8.05 -9.44 2.82
C ARG A 103 8.87 -8.34 3.52
N ALA A 104 8.21 -7.30 4.03
CA ALA A 104 8.87 -6.24 4.78
C ALA A 104 9.58 -6.76 6.05
N SER A 105 8.98 -7.73 6.75
CA SER A 105 9.62 -8.42 7.88
C SER A 105 10.91 -9.13 7.46
N ASN A 106 10.92 -9.75 6.28
CA ASN A 106 12.07 -10.45 5.69
C ASN A 106 13.10 -9.53 5.02
N ASN A 107 12.93 -8.20 5.06
CA ASN A 107 13.75 -7.22 4.34
C ASN A 107 13.64 -7.32 2.80
N GLU A 108 12.50 -7.79 2.30
CA GLU A 108 12.20 -7.87 0.88
C GLU A 108 11.40 -6.66 0.42
N ALA A 109 11.67 -6.21 -0.81
CA ALA A 109 10.88 -5.17 -1.49
C ALA A 109 9.39 -5.55 -1.56
N PRO A 110 8.46 -4.59 -1.58
CA PRO A 110 7.03 -4.90 -1.71
C PRO A 110 6.70 -5.50 -3.07
N SER A 111 5.70 -6.37 -3.13
CA SER A 111 5.17 -6.89 -4.39
C SER A 111 4.47 -5.78 -5.19
N GLN A 112 4.60 -5.84 -6.51
CA GLN A 112 3.98 -4.89 -7.45
C GLN A 112 2.72 -5.45 -8.13
N ILE A 113 2.19 -6.59 -7.64
CA ILE A 113 0.99 -7.21 -8.22
C ILE A 113 -0.19 -6.23 -8.12
N MET A 114 -0.94 -6.10 -9.21
CA MET A 114 -2.13 -5.24 -9.32
C MET A 114 -1.86 -3.77 -8.92
N THR A 115 -0.63 -3.30 -9.13
CA THR A 115 -0.23 -1.93 -8.78
C THR A 115 0.14 -1.13 -10.03
N ILE A 116 -0.58 -0.03 -10.25
CA ILE A 116 -0.27 1.00 -11.25
C ILE A 116 0.59 2.06 -10.56
N GLN A 117 1.73 2.45 -11.17
CA GLN A 117 2.65 3.41 -10.59
C GLN A 117 2.22 4.86 -10.88
N PHE A 118 1.45 5.45 -9.97
CA PHE A 118 1.10 6.88 -10.02
C PHE A 118 2.23 7.75 -9.48
N ILE A 119 2.87 7.30 -8.40
CA ILE A 119 4.01 7.94 -7.76
C ILE A 119 5.27 7.14 -8.11
N LYS A 120 6.29 7.84 -8.62
CA LYS A 120 7.60 7.29 -9.00
C LYS A 120 8.59 7.34 -7.85
#